data_AF-A0A4S0KJ92-F1
#
_entry.id   AF-A0A4S0KJ92-F1
#
_cell.length_a   1.000
_cell.length_b   1.000
_cell.length_c   1.000
_cell.angle_alpha   90.00
_cell.angle_beta   90.00
_cell.angle_gamma   90.00
#
_symmetry.space_group_name_H-M   'P 1'
#
loop_
_entity.id
_entity.type
_entity.pdbx_description
1 polymer ?
#
loop_
_entity_poly.entity_id
_entity_poly.type
_entity_poly.pdbx_seq_one_letter_code
_entity_poly.pdbx_strand_id
1 'polypeptide(L)'
;MANFGSLSNCIDAAGSVGSATAGQLGYYDTSGNAILGKSLTDVLDAAVGSGRGSILYRGSGGWVSLAPGTAGYVLQSGGPSGDPSWVPGGGSGGIGTIVGAGVSSTGPVVALPAPVVSRPALSSLTWLNQASATATDNANGPLVLKTTQNTSASSNLNALTKSVAGGDWTVTIQYAQGNHTSGSNTDIFGLIVRSSFNNRIYVCGLNGSSAIAIWSYSTATAWNSSVASKTILPNYSNVWVRASYTSATTTLTFFYSIDGYTWDQVYTTASPYTGAPTDYGITVGSAGNSTGAILSLNYMAESSP
;
A
#
# COMPACT_ATOMS: atom_id res chain seq x y z
N MET A 1 32.35 -43.97 -67.75
CA MET A 1 32.98 -43.26 -66.61
C MET A 1 32.34 -41.88 -66.53
N ALA A 2 31.76 -41.50 -65.40
CA ALA A 2 31.22 -40.17 -65.22
C ALA A 2 32.37 -39.15 -65.24
N ASN A 3 32.19 -38.06 -65.99
CA ASN A 3 33.18 -36.98 -66.11
C ASN A 3 33.18 -36.15 -64.82
N PHE A 4 34.19 -36.35 -63.96
CA PHE A 4 34.36 -35.61 -62.71
C PHE A 4 35.02 -34.23 -62.89
N GLY A 5 35.29 -33.80 -64.13
CA GLY A 5 35.96 -32.51 -64.41
C GLY A 5 35.18 -31.28 -63.91
N SER A 6 33.86 -31.37 -63.75
CA SER A 6 33.05 -30.27 -63.20
C SER A 6 33.13 -30.15 -61.68
N LEU A 7 33.57 -31.20 -60.95
CA LEU A 7 33.77 -31.14 -59.49
C LEU A 7 35.04 -30.39 -59.09
N SER A 8 36.03 -30.32 -60.00
CA SER A 8 37.31 -29.66 -59.73
C SER A 8 37.19 -28.13 -59.62
N ASN A 9 36.07 -27.55 -60.04
CA ASN A 9 35.80 -26.11 -59.95
C ASN A 9 35.05 -25.72 -58.66
N CYS A 10 34.52 -26.69 -57.90
CA CYS A 10 33.77 -26.44 -56.68
C CYS A 10 34.47 -26.93 -55.40
N ILE A 11 35.59 -27.64 -55.53
CA ILE A 11 36.35 -28.20 -54.41
C ILE A 11 37.84 -27.98 -54.70
N ASP A 12 38.54 -27.25 -53.85
CA ASP A 12 39.99 -27.10 -53.99
C ASP A 12 40.73 -28.43 -53.75
N ALA A 13 42.04 -28.47 -54.00
CA ALA A 13 42.85 -29.68 -53.84
C ALA A 13 42.85 -30.27 -52.40
N ALA A 14 42.27 -29.56 -51.43
CA ALA A 14 42.13 -29.99 -50.04
C ALA A 14 40.69 -30.40 -49.65
N GLY A 15 39.72 -30.39 -50.57
CA GLY A 15 38.33 -30.73 -50.23
C GLY A 15 37.48 -29.54 -49.78
N SER A 16 37.98 -28.30 -49.89
CA SER A 16 37.30 -27.11 -49.38
C SER A 16 36.47 -26.41 -50.46
N VAL A 17 35.24 -26.01 -50.09
CA VAL A 17 34.32 -25.28 -50.97
C VAL A 17 34.54 -23.78 -50.79
N GLY A 18 35.31 -23.16 -51.69
CA GLY A 18 35.52 -21.71 -51.77
C GLY A 18 36.26 -21.09 -50.56
N SER A 19 37.31 -20.31 -50.81
CA SER A 19 38.05 -19.64 -49.73
C SER A 19 37.21 -18.55 -49.06
N ALA A 20 36.43 -18.91 -48.03
CA ALA A 20 35.79 -17.95 -47.14
C ALA A 20 36.82 -17.39 -46.14
N THR A 21 36.64 -16.15 -45.70
CA THR A 21 37.43 -15.59 -44.60
C THR A 21 37.08 -16.33 -43.30
N ALA A 22 38.08 -16.59 -42.44
CA ALA A 22 37.84 -17.22 -41.15
C ALA A 22 36.74 -16.50 -40.36
N GLY A 23 35.76 -17.26 -39.84
CA GLY A 23 34.62 -16.72 -39.10
C GLY A 23 33.39 -16.36 -39.95
N GLN A 24 33.41 -16.61 -41.26
CA GLN A 24 32.25 -16.48 -42.14
C GLN A 24 31.38 -17.75 -42.17
N LEU A 25 30.10 -17.57 -42.44
CA LEU A 25 29.14 -18.64 -42.69
C LEU A 25 29.13 -18.97 -44.19
N GLY A 26 29.03 -20.26 -44.53
CA GLY A 26 28.79 -20.72 -45.90
C GLY A 26 27.34 -20.45 -46.31
N TYR A 27 27.15 -19.83 -47.47
CA TYR A 27 25.85 -19.47 -48.02
C TYR A 27 25.80 -19.80 -49.51
N TYR A 28 24.72 -20.44 -49.97
CA TYR A 28 24.50 -20.66 -51.40
C TYR A 28 24.08 -19.35 -52.06
N ASP A 29 24.72 -19.00 -53.18
CA ASP A 29 24.31 -17.86 -53.98
C ASP A 29 22.87 -18.03 -54.52
N THR A 30 22.29 -16.95 -55.05
CA THR A 30 20.91 -16.97 -55.58
C THR A 30 20.72 -17.90 -56.77
N SER A 31 21.81 -18.32 -57.42
CA SER A 31 21.79 -19.31 -58.50
C SER A 31 21.85 -20.76 -57.99
N GLY A 32 22.18 -20.97 -56.71
CA GLY A 32 22.28 -22.28 -56.07
C GLY A 32 23.52 -23.08 -56.49
N ASN A 33 24.46 -22.47 -57.21
CA ASN A 33 25.56 -23.17 -57.88
C ASN A 33 26.92 -22.91 -57.22
N ALA A 34 27.00 -21.97 -56.27
CA ALA A 34 28.23 -21.67 -55.55
C ALA A 34 27.96 -21.47 -54.04
N ILE A 35 28.91 -21.91 -53.21
CA ILE A 35 28.95 -21.58 -51.78
C ILE A 35 29.92 -20.41 -51.60
N LEU A 36 29.43 -19.33 -50.98
CA LEU A 36 30.16 -18.11 -50.69
C LEU A 36 30.28 -17.92 -49.17
N GLY A 37 31.33 -17.24 -48.73
CA GLY A 37 31.45 -16.78 -47.34
C GLY A 37 30.65 -15.50 -47.11
N LYS A 38 29.77 -15.49 -46.10
CA LYS A 38 29.07 -14.29 -45.61
C LYS A 38 29.40 -14.02 -44.15
N SER A 39 29.49 -12.75 -43.76
CA SER A 39 29.55 -12.42 -42.33
C SER A 39 28.21 -12.79 -41.66
N LEU A 40 28.23 -13.06 -40.35
CA LEU A 40 27.01 -13.27 -39.58
C LEU A 40 26.06 -12.06 -39.70
N THR A 41 26.61 -10.84 -39.71
CA THR A 41 25.86 -9.60 -39.92
C THR A 41 25.10 -9.61 -41.25
N ASP A 42 25.75 -9.95 -42.36
CA ASP A 42 25.10 -9.98 -43.68
C ASP A 42 24.01 -11.07 -43.78
N VAL A 43 24.14 -12.13 -42.98
CA VAL A 43 23.11 -13.17 -42.88
C VAL A 43 21.93 -12.66 -42.06
N LEU A 44 22.18 -12.01 -40.92
CA LEU A 44 21.13 -11.45 -40.07
C LEU A 44 20.39 -10.28 -40.73
N ASP A 45 21.10 -9.39 -41.42
CA ASP A 45 20.49 -8.28 -42.16
C ASP A 45 19.62 -8.78 -43.32
N ALA A 46 20.02 -9.87 -43.98
CA ALA A 46 19.21 -10.49 -45.03
C ALA A 46 17.97 -11.22 -44.48
N ALA A 47 18.04 -11.79 -43.27
CA ALA A 47 16.97 -12.58 -42.68
C ALA A 47 15.96 -11.74 -41.86
N VAL A 48 16.44 -10.73 -41.13
CA VAL A 48 15.66 -9.93 -40.17
C VAL A 48 15.50 -8.47 -40.62
N GLY A 49 16.34 -8.00 -41.56
CA GLY A 49 16.42 -6.61 -41.98
C GLY A 49 17.46 -5.83 -41.18
N SER A 50 17.95 -4.73 -41.75
CA SER A 50 18.98 -3.86 -41.14
C SER A 50 18.41 -2.73 -40.25
N GLY A 51 17.09 -2.70 -40.06
CA GLY A 51 16.41 -1.70 -39.23
C GLY A 51 16.61 -1.96 -37.74
N ARG A 52 17.07 -0.95 -36.99
CA ARG A 52 17.23 -1.04 -35.53
C ARG A 52 15.88 -1.24 -34.84
N GLY A 53 15.81 -2.22 -33.94
CA GLY A 53 14.59 -2.54 -33.19
C GLY A 53 13.65 -3.52 -33.89
N SER A 54 14.09 -4.13 -35.01
CA SER A 54 13.35 -5.23 -35.64
C SER A 54 13.39 -6.48 -34.75
N ILE A 55 12.31 -7.26 -34.74
CA ILE A 55 12.16 -8.43 -33.87
C ILE A 55 11.88 -9.66 -34.73
N LEU A 56 12.71 -10.69 -34.60
CA LEU A 56 12.46 -11.99 -35.21
C LEU A 56 11.52 -12.81 -34.32
N TYR A 57 10.39 -13.28 -34.86
CA TYR A 57 9.42 -14.11 -34.15
C TYR A 57 9.01 -15.34 -34.95
N ARG A 58 8.48 -16.36 -34.26
CA ARG A 58 7.95 -17.58 -34.88
C ARG A 58 6.44 -17.44 -35.08
N GLY A 59 6.01 -17.22 -36.32
CA GLY A 59 4.60 -17.23 -36.71
C GLY A 59 4.14 -18.60 -37.21
N SER A 60 2.90 -18.70 -37.66
CA SER A 60 2.31 -19.94 -38.18
C SER A 60 3.06 -20.53 -39.38
N GLY A 61 3.55 -19.69 -40.28
CA GLY A 61 4.24 -20.09 -41.52
C GLY A 61 5.77 -20.22 -41.43
N GLY A 62 6.40 -19.78 -40.34
CA GLY A 62 7.86 -19.73 -40.29
C GLY A 62 8.41 -18.74 -39.27
N TRP A 63 9.71 -18.47 -39.38
CA TRP A 63 10.32 -17.29 -38.79
C TRP A 63 9.96 -16.06 -39.64
N VAL A 64 9.52 -15.00 -38.98
CA VAL A 64 9.09 -13.75 -39.62
C VAL A 64 9.72 -12.58 -38.87
N SER A 65 10.14 -11.55 -39.61
CA SER A 65 10.63 -10.30 -39.01
C SER A 65 9.46 -9.33 -38.80
N LEU A 66 9.32 -8.82 -37.58
CA LEU A 66 8.44 -7.71 -37.24
C LEU A 66 9.25 -6.41 -37.28
N ALA A 67 8.83 -5.48 -38.14
CA ALA A 67 9.44 -4.17 -38.25
C ALA A 67 9.41 -3.40 -36.92
N PRO A 68 10.32 -2.44 -36.69
CA PRO A 68 10.34 -1.64 -35.47
C PRO A 68 9.02 -0.89 -35.25
N GLY A 69 8.59 -0.79 -33.98
CA GLY A 69 7.39 -0.05 -33.59
C GLY A 69 7.56 1.47 -33.71
N THR A 70 6.45 2.18 -33.85
CA THR A 70 6.44 3.65 -33.73
C THR A 70 6.53 4.05 -32.25
N ALA A 71 7.15 5.20 -31.96
CA ALA A 71 7.19 5.73 -30.60
C ALA A 71 5.77 5.82 -29.99
N GLY A 72 5.64 5.37 -28.74
CA GLY A 72 4.34 5.27 -28.07
C GLY A 72 3.57 3.98 -28.33
N TYR A 73 4.09 3.05 -29.14
CA TYR A 73 3.53 1.71 -29.30
C TYR A 73 4.23 0.71 -28.37
N VAL A 74 3.49 -0.31 -27.92
CA VAL A 74 4.01 -1.42 -27.13
C VAL A 74 3.83 -2.73 -27.90
N LEU A 75 4.73 -3.68 -27.68
CA LEU A 75 4.62 -5.01 -28.28
C LEU A 75 3.61 -5.83 -27.48
N GLN A 76 2.55 -6.28 -28.13
CA GLN A 76 1.54 -7.14 -27.53
C GLN A 76 1.59 -8.53 -28.16
N SER A 77 1.49 -9.59 -27.34
CA SER A 77 1.32 -10.95 -27.84
C SER A 77 -0.11 -11.15 -28.38
N GLY A 78 -0.26 -11.87 -29.48
CA GLY A 78 -1.56 -12.25 -30.03
C GLY A 78 -2.20 -13.45 -29.31
N GLY A 79 -1.65 -13.87 -28.17
CA GLY A 79 -2.01 -15.12 -27.49
C GLY A 79 -1.34 -16.37 -28.11
N PRO A 80 -1.73 -17.59 -27.69
CA PRO A 80 -1.05 -18.84 -28.06
C PRO A 80 -0.97 -19.15 -29.56
N SER A 81 -1.82 -18.51 -30.38
CA SER A 81 -1.89 -18.74 -31.84
C SER A 81 -1.91 -17.44 -32.64
N GLY A 82 -1.65 -16.30 -32.00
CA GLY A 82 -1.65 -15.00 -32.65
C GLY A 82 -0.24 -14.43 -32.75
N ASP A 83 0.07 -13.86 -33.91
CA ASP A 83 1.35 -13.20 -34.15
C ASP A 83 1.47 -11.93 -33.26
N PRO A 84 2.66 -11.63 -32.71
CA PRO A 84 2.88 -10.41 -31.96
C PRO A 84 2.78 -9.19 -32.87
N SER A 85 2.24 -8.09 -32.34
CA SER A 85 2.08 -6.84 -33.09
C SER A 85 2.30 -5.62 -32.19
N TRP A 86 2.68 -4.51 -32.82
CA TRP A 86 2.75 -3.21 -32.16
C TRP A 86 1.34 -2.64 -32.04
N VAL A 87 0.90 -2.42 -30.80
CA VAL A 87 -0.37 -1.74 -30.49
C VAL A 87 -0.07 -0.37 -29.90
N PRO A 88 -0.96 0.63 -30.04
CA PRO A 88 -0.82 1.89 -29.31
C PRO A 88 -0.65 1.59 -27.82
N GLY A 89 0.50 1.95 -27.27
CA GLY A 89 0.73 1.91 -25.85
C GLY A 89 -0.20 2.93 -25.23
N GLY A 90 -1.13 2.47 -24.40
CA GLY A 90 -1.95 3.31 -23.54
C GLY A 90 -1.07 4.03 -22.51
N GLY A 91 -0.24 4.97 -22.97
CA GLY A 91 0.60 5.83 -22.18
C GLY A 91 -0.22 6.98 -21.61
N SER A 92 -1.18 6.67 -20.75
CA SER A 92 -1.72 7.62 -19.79
C SER A 92 -2.34 6.89 -18.61
N GLY A 93 -1.55 6.03 -17.98
CA GLY A 93 -1.64 5.89 -16.52
C GLY A 93 -1.13 7.16 -15.85
N GLY A 94 -1.69 8.32 -16.20
CA GLY A 94 -1.55 9.50 -15.37
C GLY A 94 -2.08 9.09 -14.01
N ILE A 95 -1.24 9.15 -12.98
CA ILE A 95 -1.75 9.22 -11.61
C ILE A 95 -2.48 10.56 -11.56
N GLY A 96 -3.72 10.57 -12.01
CA GLY A 96 -4.61 11.70 -11.81
C GLY A 96 -4.67 11.91 -10.32
N THR A 97 -4.27 13.10 -9.87
CA THR A 97 -4.60 13.54 -8.53
C THR A 97 -6.11 13.35 -8.39
N ILE A 98 -6.54 12.39 -7.57
CA ILE A 98 -7.96 12.19 -7.31
C ILE A 98 -8.39 13.38 -6.46
N VAL A 99 -8.88 14.42 -7.14
CA VAL A 99 -9.63 15.50 -6.53
C VAL A 99 -11.01 15.45 -7.18
N GLY A 100 -11.98 14.93 -6.44
CA GLY A 100 -13.41 15.21 -6.60
C GLY A 100 -14.05 14.96 -7.97
N ALA A 101 -14.87 13.90 -8.02
CA ALA A 101 -15.99 13.70 -8.95
C ALA A 101 -15.68 13.42 -10.45
N GLY A 102 -16.01 12.18 -10.87
CA GLY A 102 -16.45 11.89 -12.23
C GLY A 102 -15.39 11.44 -13.23
N VAL A 103 -14.95 10.18 -13.13
CA VAL A 103 -14.34 9.48 -14.27
C VAL A 103 -15.43 8.71 -15.00
N SER A 104 -15.76 9.14 -16.22
CA SER A 104 -16.57 8.36 -17.15
C SER A 104 -15.64 7.64 -18.13
N SER A 105 -15.16 6.46 -17.75
CA SER A 105 -14.60 5.52 -18.70
C SER A 105 -15.69 4.55 -19.13
N THR A 106 -15.91 4.42 -20.44
CA THR A 106 -16.88 3.51 -21.08
C THR A 106 -16.48 2.02 -21.02
N GLY A 107 -15.52 1.66 -20.17
CA GLY A 107 -15.17 0.28 -19.86
C GLY A 107 -15.70 -0.12 -18.49
N PRO A 108 -15.95 -1.42 -18.21
CA PRO A 108 -16.25 -1.87 -16.87
C PRO A 108 -14.99 -1.67 -16.02
N VAL A 109 -14.90 -0.52 -15.36
CA VAL A 109 -14.03 -0.35 -14.21
C VAL A 109 -14.64 -1.26 -13.15
N VAL A 110 -14.02 -2.41 -12.92
CA VAL A 110 -14.15 -3.06 -11.62
C VAL A 110 -13.50 -2.08 -10.67
N ALA A 111 -14.32 -1.18 -10.11
CA ALA A 111 -13.92 -0.36 -9.00
C ALA A 111 -13.54 -1.34 -7.92
N LEU A 112 -12.24 -1.62 -7.78
CA LEU A 112 -11.73 -2.11 -6.52
C LEU A 112 -12.24 -1.09 -5.50
N PRO A 113 -13.08 -1.51 -4.53
CA PRO A 113 -13.59 -0.55 -3.57
C PRO A 113 -12.38 0.17 -3.03
N ALA A 114 -12.31 1.50 -3.23
CA ALA A 114 -11.41 2.32 -2.45
C ALA A 114 -11.59 1.82 -1.02
N PRO A 115 -10.52 1.45 -0.28
CA PRO A 115 -10.68 0.90 1.07
C PRO A 115 -11.64 1.86 1.75
N VAL A 116 -12.85 1.36 2.01
CA VAL A 116 -13.93 2.25 2.42
C VAL A 116 -13.42 2.80 3.73
N VAL A 117 -13.01 4.06 3.72
CA VAL A 117 -12.57 4.72 4.92
C VAL A 117 -13.87 5.05 5.66
N SER A 118 -14.55 4.01 6.13
CA SER A 118 -15.76 4.15 6.92
C SER A 118 -15.28 4.69 8.24
N ARG A 119 -15.36 6.00 8.41
CA ARG A 119 -15.36 6.60 9.73
C ARG A 119 -16.81 6.82 10.17
N PRO A 120 -17.11 6.72 11.46
CA PRO A 120 -18.43 7.06 11.97
C PRO A 120 -18.76 8.52 11.66
N ALA A 121 -20.04 8.79 11.39
CA ALA A 121 -20.57 10.15 11.43
C ALA A 121 -20.46 10.67 12.86
N LEU A 122 -20.18 11.97 13.05
CA LEU A 122 -20.08 12.55 14.38
C LEU A 122 -21.34 12.33 15.23
N SER A 123 -22.52 12.34 14.61
CA SER A 123 -23.82 12.08 15.26
C SER A 123 -23.97 10.67 15.84
N SER A 124 -23.14 9.72 15.42
CA SER A 124 -23.11 8.36 15.96
C SER A 124 -22.19 8.22 17.18
N LEU A 125 -21.49 9.29 17.56
CA LEU A 125 -20.62 9.34 18.72
C LEU A 125 -21.23 10.24 19.80
N THR A 126 -20.98 9.87 21.04
CA THR A 126 -21.41 10.61 22.23
C THR A 126 -20.20 11.07 23.03
N TRP A 127 -20.26 12.29 23.55
CA TRP A 127 -19.22 12.78 24.44
C TRP A 127 -19.22 12.00 25.75
N LEU A 128 -18.13 11.31 26.03
CA LEU A 128 -17.84 10.79 27.36
C LEU A 128 -17.42 11.94 28.29
N ASN A 129 -16.57 12.81 27.77
CA ASN A 129 -16.17 14.06 28.40
C ASN A 129 -15.78 15.03 27.29
N GLN A 130 -16.46 16.17 27.22
CA GLN A 130 -16.16 17.20 26.23
C GLN A 130 -15.14 18.21 26.76
N ALA A 131 -15.29 18.63 28.01
CA ALA A 131 -14.61 19.79 28.60
C ALA A 131 -14.48 20.96 27.59
N SER A 132 -13.25 21.30 27.17
CA SER A 132 -12.98 22.40 26.23
C SER A 132 -12.92 21.98 24.77
N ALA A 133 -13.16 20.70 24.48
CA ALA A 133 -13.00 20.15 23.15
C ALA A 133 -14.19 20.44 22.22
N THR A 134 -13.84 20.53 20.94
CA THR A 134 -14.77 20.63 19.82
C THR A 134 -14.54 19.46 18.88
N ALA A 135 -15.61 19.02 18.21
CA ALA A 135 -15.53 17.99 17.20
C ALA A 135 -16.20 18.48 15.91
N THR A 136 -15.53 18.25 14.78
CA THR A 136 -16.00 18.68 13.47
C THR A 136 -16.01 17.51 12.51
N ASP A 137 -17.16 17.29 11.88
CA ASP A 137 -17.32 16.31 10.80
C ASP A 137 -17.04 17.01 9.45
N ASN A 138 -15.86 16.80 8.88
CA ASN A 138 -15.54 17.36 7.57
C ASN A 138 -16.11 16.43 6.49
N ALA A 139 -17.15 16.85 5.78
CA ALA A 139 -17.92 16.01 4.83
C ALA A 139 -17.07 15.12 3.88
N ASN A 140 -15.87 15.58 3.49
CA ASN A 140 -14.93 14.85 2.64
C ASN A 140 -13.53 14.66 3.27
N GLY A 141 -13.40 14.87 4.59
CA GLY A 141 -12.14 14.84 5.32
C GLY A 141 -12.24 14.07 6.64
N PRO A 142 -11.21 14.15 7.51
CA PRO A 142 -11.22 13.48 8.80
C PRO A 142 -12.29 14.06 9.73
N LEU A 143 -12.79 13.23 10.64
CA LEU A 143 -13.46 13.72 11.85
C LEU A 143 -12.38 14.29 12.77
N VAL A 144 -12.47 15.57 13.06
CA VAL A 144 -11.45 16.28 13.83
C VAL A 144 -11.93 16.49 15.24
N LEU A 145 -11.15 16.03 16.20
CA LEU A 145 -11.34 16.27 17.62
C LEU A 145 -10.23 17.20 18.11
N LYS A 146 -10.59 18.37 18.63
CA LYS A 146 -9.66 19.44 18.99
C LYS A 146 -9.91 19.93 20.41
N THR A 147 -8.84 20.11 21.19
CA THR A 147 -8.91 20.83 22.48
C THR A 147 -8.45 22.27 22.32
N THR A 148 -9.00 23.17 23.15
CA THR A 148 -8.29 24.42 23.49
C THR A 148 -7.37 24.15 24.68
N GLN A 149 -6.35 24.98 24.90
CA GLN A 149 -5.37 24.85 25.98
C GLN A 149 -6.02 24.33 27.27
N ASN A 150 -5.63 23.14 27.68
CA ASN A 150 -6.07 22.60 28.96
C ASN A 150 -5.09 23.12 30.02
N THR A 151 -5.53 24.11 30.78
CA THR A 151 -4.78 24.69 31.90
C THR A 151 -4.76 23.79 33.14
N SER A 152 -5.48 22.67 33.10
CA SER A 152 -5.43 21.61 34.11
C SER A 152 -4.77 20.36 33.50
N ALA A 153 -3.97 19.65 34.29
CA ALA A 153 -3.01 18.62 33.88
C ALA A 153 -3.54 17.52 32.91
N SER A 154 -2.62 16.67 32.42
CA SER A 154 -2.76 15.57 31.45
C SER A 154 -3.74 14.44 31.85
N SER A 155 -4.62 14.72 32.81
CA SER A 155 -5.58 13.81 33.42
C SER A 155 -6.97 13.89 32.80
N ASN A 156 -7.26 14.94 32.02
CA ASN A 156 -8.57 15.11 31.38
C ASN A 156 -8.55 14.63 29.93
N LEU A 157 -9.16 13.48 29.70
CA LEU A 157 -9.48 12.94 28.39
C LEU A 157 -10.71 13.67 27.84
N ASN A 158 -10.58 14.25 26.65
CA ASN A 158 -11.72 14.70 25.86
C ASN A 158 -12.03 13.60 24.86
N ALA A 159 -13.17 12.94 25.03
CA ALA A 159 -13.43 11.67 24.37
C ALA A 159 -14.83 11.60 23.77
N LEU A 160 -14.88 11.14 22.53
CA LEU A 160 -16.08 10.76 21.81
C LEU A 160 -16.12 9.24 21.72
N THR A 161 -17.24 8.65 22.14
CA THR A 161 -17.40 7.19 22.26
C THR A 161 -18.74 6.73 21.69
N LYS A 162 -18.80 5.47 21.31
CA LYS A 162 -20.03 4.75 21.00
C LYS A 162 -19.97 3.36 21.60
N SER A 163 -21.12 2.72 21.72
CA SER A 163 -21.21 1.37 22.24
C SER A 163 -20.50 0.37 21.33
N VAL A 164 -19.88 -0.62 21.95
CA VAL A 164 -19.27 -1.79 21.28
C VAL A 164 -20.28 -2.94 21.19
N ALA A 165 -20.11 -3.82 20.22
CA ALA A 165 -20.85 -5.06 20.13
C ALA A 165 -20.59 -5.95 21.36
N GLY A 166 -21.62 -6.69 21.78
CA GLY A 166 -21.45 -7.74 22.79
C GLY A 166 -20.62 -8.91 22.27
N GLY A 167 -19.93 -9.60 23.17
CA GLY A 167 -19.09 -10.76 22.81
C GLY A 167 -17.68 -10.35 22.39
N ASP A 168 -17.09 -11.11 21.46
CA ASP A 168 -15.76 -10.87 20.94
C ASP A 168 -15.79 -9.79 19.86
N TRP A 169 -14.81 -8.89 19.89
CA TRP A 169 -14.74 -7.79 18.94
C TRP A 169 -13.31 -7.31 18.73
N THR A 170 -13.11 -6.65 17.59
CA THR A 170 -11.91 -5.88 17.28
C THR A 170 -12.31 -4.52 16.76
N VAL A 171 -11.71 -3.48 17.33
CA VAL A 171 -11.84 -2.10 16.88
C VAL A 171 -10.50 -1.64 16.36
N THR A 172 -10.50 -1.07 15.16
CA THR A 172 -9.32 -0.49 14.52
C THR A 172 -9.60 0.97 14.18
N ILE A 173 -8.66 1.86 14.49
CA ILE A 173 -8.69 3.25 14.05
C ILE A 173 -7.39 3.61 13.36
N GLN A 174 -7.47 4.57 12.45
CA GLN A 174 -6.31 5.31 11.95
C GLN A 174 -6.56 6.79 12.14
N TYR A 175 -5.57 7.47 12.71
CA TYR A 175 -5.65 8.89 12.99
C TYR A 175 -4.31 9.56 12.76
N ALA A 176 -4.38 10.86 12.52
CA ALA A 176 -3.22 11.73 12.50
C ALA A 176 -3.20 12.67 13.71
N GLN A 177 -2.01 12.90 14.27
CA GLN A 177 -1.75 13.93 15.26
C GLN A 177 -1.49 15.27 14.58
N GLY A 178 -2.15 16.31 15.05
CA GLY A 178 -1.86 17.70 14.73
C GLY A 178 -1.66 18.51 16.00
N ASN A 179 -0.86 19.57 15.90
CA ASN A 179 -0.65 20.56 16.96
C ASN A 179 -0.31 19.92 18.32
N HIS A 180 0.93 19.45 18.48
CA HIS A 180 1.42 18.87 19.72
C HIS A 180 2.76 19.52 20.10
N THR A 181 3.08 19.56 21.38
CA THR A 181 4.42 19.98 21.81
C THR A 181 5.36 18.78 21.71
N SER A 182 6.23 18.79 20.69
CA SER A 182 7.19 17.71 20.49
C SER A 182 8.07 17.49 21.73
N GLY A 183 8.13 16.25 22.22
CA GLY A 183 8.94 15.87 23.38
C GLY A 183 8.25 15.99 24.73
N SER A 184 6.94 16.29 24.78
CA SER A 184 6.16 16.17 26.02
C SER A 184 5.32 14.89 26.04
N ASN A 185 5.36 14.16 27.16
CA ASN A 185 4.50 12.99 27.39
C ASN A 185 3.07 13.39 27.85
N THR A 186 2.70 14.67 27.67
CA THR A 186 1.47 15.24 28.22
C THR A 186 0.34 15.34 27.22
N ASP A 187 0.65 15.29 25.92
CA ASP A 187 -0.33 15.19 24.86
C ASP A 187 -0.62 13.70 24.56
N ILE A 188 -1.91 13.37 24.49
CA ILE A 188 -2.44 12.01 24.39
C ILE A 188 -3.42 11.98 23.23
N PHE A 189 -3.23 11.05 22.31
CA PHE A 189 -4.07 10.91 21.12
C PHE A 189 -4.33 9.43 20.90
N GLY A 190 -5.58 9.00 20.70
CA GLY A 190 -5.80 7.64 20.20
C GLY A 190 -7.15 7.03 20.51
N LEU A 191 -7.14 5.70 20.53
CA LEU A 191 -8.28 4.84 20.77
C LEU A 191 -8.56 4.76 22.26
N ILE A 192 -9.80 5.06 22.65
CA ILE A 192 -10.30 4.85 24.00
C ILE A 192 -11.19 3.60 24.04
N VAL A 193 -11.03 2.79 25.09
CA VAL A 193 -11.91 1.67 25.44
C VAL A 193 -12.35 1.83 26.89
N ARG A 194 -13.65 1.74 27.14
CA ARG A 194 -14.25 1.96 28.46
C ARG A 194 -15.15 0.79 28.86
N SER A 195 -15.13 0.47 30.14
CA SER A 195 -16.17 -0.28 30.83
C SER A 195 -17.02 0.67 31.66
N SER A 196 -18.32 0.71 31.40
CA SER A 196 -19.26 1.46 32.25
C SER A 196 -19.52 0.79 33.60
N PHE A 197 -19.18 -0.51 33.75
CA PHE A 197 -19.39 -1.25 35.01
C PHE A 197 -18.49 -0.75 36.15
N ASN A 198 -17.22 -0.48 35.86
CA ASN A 198 -16.23 -0.02 36.85
C ASN A 198 -15.59 1.34 36.47
N ASN A 199 -16.10 1.99 35.42
CA ASN A 199 -15.56 3.22 34.82
C ASN A 199 -14.11 3.13 34.34
N ARG A 200 -13.55 1.93 34.25
CA ARG A 200 -12.16 1.74 33.85
C ARG A 200 -12.00 2.06 32.38
N ILE A 201 -11.05 2.94 32.11
CA ILE A 201 -10.72 3.40 30.77
C ILE A 201 -9.28 3.00 30.45
N TYR A 202 -9.09 2.51 29.24
CA TYR A 202 -7.78 2.37 28.62
C TYR A 202 -7.71 3.24 27.39
N VAL A 203 -6.56 3.86 27.20
CA VAL A 203 -6.25 4.63 25.98
C VAL A 203 -5.02 4.01 25.35
N CYS A 204 -5.14 3.61 24.08
CA CYS A 204 -4.02 3.19 23.26
C CYS A 204 -3.75 4.24 22.20
N GLY A 205 -2.54 4.79 22.18
CA GLY A 205 -2.33 5.98 21.41
C GLY A 205 -0.92 6.54 21.44
N LEU A 206 -0.69 7.56 20.63
CA LEU A 206 0.58 8.25 20.59
C LEU A 206 0.66 9.27 21.72
N ASN A 207 1.84 9.35 22.32
CA ASN A 207 2.24 10.49 23.13
C ASN A 207 2.89 11.58 22.25
N GLY A 208 3.13 12.77 22.81
CA GLY A 208 3.89 13.84 22.13
C GLY A 208 5.38 13.54 21.90
N SER A 209 5.87 12.36 22.30
CA SER A 209 7.28 11.93 22.26
C SER A 209 7.52 10.69 21.38
N SER A 210 6.59 10.37 20.47
CA SER A 210 6.75 9.30 19.46
C SER A 210 6.89 7.89 20.02
N ALA A 211 6.07 7.59 21.01
CA ALA A 211 5.79 6.25 21.44
C ALA A 211 4.30 5.97 21.34
N ILE A 212 3.94 4.73 21.01
CA ILE A 212 2.61 4.21 21.30
C ILE A 212 2.60 3.82 22.76
N ALA A 213 1.72 4.43 23.55
CA ALA A 213 1.55 4.16 24.95
C ALA A 213 0.13 3.67 25.26
N ILE A 214 0.04 2.94 26.36
CA ILE A 214 -1.21 2.51 26.98
C ILE A 214 -1.33 3.22 28.30
N TRP A 215 -2.39 4.02 28.46
CA TRP A 215 -2.71 4.68 29.72
C TRP A 215 -3.98 4.09 30.31
N SER A 216 -4.03 4.04 31.64
CA SER A 216 -5.24 3.67 32.37
C SER A 216 -5.78 4.86 33.17
N TYR A 217 -7.11 4.91 33.23
CA TYR A 217 -7.87 5.96 33.89
C TYR A 217 -9.03 5.34 34.68
N SER A 218 -9.36 5.94 35.82
CA SER A 218 -10.54 5.57 36.62
C SER A 218 -11.81 6.29 36.15
N THR A 219 -11.64 7.47 35.55
CA THR A 219 -12.67 8.24 34.85
C THR A 219 -12.01 9.06 33.75
N ALA A 220 -12.79 9.70 32.88
CA ALA A 220 -12.25 10.59 31.84
C ALA A 220 -11.48 11.82 32.41
N THR A 221 -11.49 12.05 33.73
CA THR A 221 -10.77 13.15 34.39
C THR A 221 -9.80 12.67 35.47
N ALA A 222 -9.65 11.35 35.66
CA ALA A 222 -8.85 10.76 36.72
C ALA A 222 -7.85 9.75 36.14
N TRP A 223 -6.63 10.24 35.89
CA TRP A 223 -5.50 9.42 35.46
C TRP A 223 -5.04 8.47 36.57
N ASN A 224 -4.72 7.22 36.18
CA ASN A 224 -4.16 6.24 37.11
C ASN A 224 -2.67 6.01 36.86
N SER A 225 -2.33 5.52 35.66
CA SER A 225 -0.97 5.11 35.34
C SER A 225 -0.71 5.00 33.83
N SER A 226 0.56 5.12 33.45
CA SER A 226 1.07 4.57 32.20
C SER A 226 1.33 3.08 32.39
N VAL A 227 0.75 2.24 31.54
CA VAL A 227 0.72 0.78 31.70
C VAL A 227 1.75 0.09 30.81
N ALA A 228 1.95 0.61 29.59
CA ALA A 228 2.93 0.11 28.64
C ALA A 228 3.30 1.22 27.65
N SER A 229 4.48 1.12 27.05
CA SER A 229 4.82 1.96 25.89
C SER A 229 5.79 1.24 24.97
N LYS A 230 5.73 1.57 23.68
CA LYS A 230 6.69 1.12 22.68
C LYS A 230 7.10 2.31 21.82
N THR A 231 8.41 2.56 21.75
CA THR A 231 8.98 3.61 20.92
C THR A 231 8.77 3.27 19.45
N ILE A 232 8.35 4.25 18.66
CA ILE A 232 8.25 4.14 17.21
C ILE A 232 9.14 5.21 16.58
N LEU A 233 10.16 4.79 15.83
CA LEU A 233 11.07 5.68 15.13
C LEU A 233 11.03 5.40 13.63
N PRO A 234 11.04 6.44 12.77
CA PRO A 234 10.94 7.88 13.09
C PRO A 234 9.57 8.29 13.69
N ASN A 235 9.46 9.54 14.12
CA ASN A 235 8.21 10.09 14.65
C ASN A 235 7.11 10.07 13.57
N TYR A 236 6.07 9.25 13.77
CA TYR A 236 4.95 9.16 12.83
C TYR A 236 3.79 10.03 13.29
N SER A 237 3.37 10.96 12.43
CA SER A 237 2.16 11.75 12.67
C SER A 237 0.88 10.98 12.35
N ASN A 238 0.96 9.86 11.64
CA ASN A 238 -0.18 9.02 11.27
C ASN A 238 0.08 7.58 11.72
N VAL A 239 -0.84 7.01 12.49
CA VAL A 239 -0.72 5.64 13.00
C VAL A 239 -2.05 4.93 13.01
N TRP A 240 -1.95 3.60 12.95
CA TRP A 240 -3.05 2.70 13.20
C TRP A 240 -2.93 2.16 14.62
N VAL A 241 -4.04 2.13 15.34
CA VAL A 241 -4.13 1.45 16.63
C VAL A 241 -5.37 0.56 16.65
N ARG A 242 -5.27 -0.54 17.38
CA ARG A 242 -6.31 -1.56 17.45
C ARG A 242 -6.46 -2.04 18.88
N ALA A 243 -7.70 -2.31 19.28
CA ALA A 243 -8.03 -3.05 20.47
C ALA A 243 -8.85 -4.28 20.09
N SER A 244 -8.54 -5.42 20.70
CA SER A 244 -9.30 -6.66 20.54
C SER A 244 -9.70 -7.17 21.91
N TYR A 245 -10.97 -7.54 22.05
CA TYR A 245 -11.54 -8.11 23.26
C TYR A 245 -11.98 -9.54 23.00
N THR A 246 -11.58 -10.43 23.92
CA THR A 246 -11.98 -11.84 23.93
C THR A 246 -12.82 -12.07 25.19
N SER A 247 -14.10 -12.31 25.01
CA SER A 247 -15.09 -12.48 26.08
C SER A 247 -14.83 -13.72 26.93
N ALA A 248 -14.38 -14.82 26.32
CA ALA A 248 -14.10 -16.08 27.03
C ALA A 248 -13.03 -15.93 28.13
N THR A 249 -12.00 -15.12 27.88
CA THR A 249 -10.93 -14.83 28.84
C THR A 249 -11.05 -13.43 29.44
N THR A 250 -12.07 -12.67 29.01
CA THR A 250 -12.26 -11.24 29.28
C THR A 250 -10.98 -10.42 29.10
N THR A 251 -10.19 -10.76 28.08
CA THR A 251 -8.87 -10.13 27.86
C THR A 251 -8.98 -9.01 26.84
N LEU A 252 -8.35 -7.87 27.13
CA LEU A 252 -8.21 -6.76 26.20
C LEU A 252 -6.76 -6.66 25.75
N THR A 253 -6.53 -6.72 24.44
CA THR A 253 -5.21 -6.63 23.82
C THR A 253 -5.14 -5.44 22.87
N PHE A 254 -4.04 -4.70 22.95
CA PHE A 254 -3.79 -3.52 22.14
C PHE A 254 -2.63 -3.73 21.18
N PHE A 255 -2.81 -3.24 19.96
CA PHE A 255 -1.84 -3.30 18.89
C PHE A 255 -1.69 -1.94 18.22
N TYR A 256 -0.57 -1.76 17.53
CA TYR A 256 -0.38 -0.63 16.62
C TYR A 256 0.21 -1.10 15.30
N SER A 257 0.12 -0.23 14.30
CA SER A 257 0.73 -0.41 13.01
C SER A 257 1.09 0.95 12.40
N ILE A 258 2.21 1.01 11.68
CA ILE A 258 2.65 2.20 10.94
C ILE A 258 2.21 2.17 9.47
N ASP A 259 1.85 0.99 8.96
CA ASP A 259 1.50 0.76 7.56
C ASP A 259 0.03 0.31 7.37
N GLY A 260 -0.64 -0.09 8.45
CA GLY A 260 -2.00 -0.65 8.45
C GLY A 260 -2.04 -2.16 8.19
N TYR A 261 -0.91 -2.78 7.87
CA TYR A 261 -0.80 -4.19 7.46
C TYR A 261 -0.08 -5.03 8.51
N THR A 262 1.04 -4.51 9.04
CA THR A 262 1.87 -5.19 10.02
C THR A 262 1.52 -4.70 11.41
N TRP A 263 1.04 -5.62 12.26
CA TRP A 263 0.51 -5.29 13.58
C TRP A 263 1.41 -5.81 14.69
N ASP A 264 1.88 -4.88 15.52
CA ASP A 264 2.69 -5.17 16.69
C ASP A 264 1.84 -5.04 17.96
N GLN A 265 1.93 -6.03 18.84
CA GLN A 265 1.28 -5.96 20.16
C GLN A 265 2.01 -4.96 21.06
N VAL A 266 1.23 -4.14 21.78
CA VAL A 266 1.74 -3.20 22.81
C VAL A 266 1.50 -3.74 24.20
N TYR A 267 0.29 -4.25 24.46
CA TYR A 267 -0.13 -4.64 25.80
C TYR A 267 -1.30 -5.61 25.77
N THR A 268 -1.32 -6.51 26.74
CA THR A 268 -2.46 -7.38 27.06
C THR A 268 -2.75 -7.24 28.54
N THR A 269 -4.02 -7.06 28.91
CA THR A 269 -4.42 -6.98 30.33
C THR A 269 -4.09 -8.28 31.06
N ALA A 270 -3.27 -8.21 32.11
CA ALA A 270 -2.76 -9.37 32.86
C ALA A 270 -3.80 -10.09 33.74
N SER A 271 -5.01 -9.52 33.87
CA SER A 271 -6.14 -10.08 34.62
C SER A 271 -7.41 -9.85 33.79
N PRO A 272 -8.43 -10.71 33.89
CA PRO A 272 -9.75 -10.48 33.29
C PRO A 272 -10.15 -9.02 33.45
N TYR A 273 -10.34 -8.32 32.33
CA TYR A 273 -10.84 -6.96 32.31
C TYR A 273 -12.23 -6.99 32.96
N THR A 274 -12.29 -6.56 34.23
CA THR A 274 -13.49 -6.69 35.04
C THR A 274 -14.58 -5.79 34.48
N GLY A 275 -15.75 -6.38 34.17
CA GLY A 275 -16.84 -5.70 33.47
C GLY A 275 -16.48 -5.45 32.02
N ALA A 276 -16.92 -6.33 31.13
CA ALA A 276 -16.66 -6.27 29.68
C ALA A 276 -16.73 -4.84 29.13
N PRO A 277 -15.86 -4.46 28.17
CA PRO A 277 -15.91 -3.14 27.59
C PRO A 277 -17.31 -2.87 27.03
N THR A 278 -17.81 -1.67 27.28
CA THR A 278 -19.13 -1.24 26.79
C THR A 278 -19.02 -0.21 25.69
N ASP A 279 -17.93 0.56 25.66
CA ASP A 279 -17.76 1.66 24.74
C ASP A 279 -16.34 1.71 24.19
N TYR A 280 -16.23 2.18 22.95
CA TYR A 280 -14.97 2.52 22.32
C TYR A 280 -15.08 3.85 21.60
N GLY A 281 -13.95 4.46 21.26
CA GLY A 281 -13.99 5.81 20.71
C GLY A 281 -12.64 6.38 20.34
N ILE A 282 -12.62 7.70 20.22
CA ILE A 282 -11.40 8.48 20.09
C ILE A 282 -11.26 9.43 21.27
N THR A 283 -10.02 9.73 21.63
CA THR A 283 -9.72 10.71 22.67
C THR A 283 -8.55 11.59 22.29
N VAL A 284 -8.60 12.81 22.79
CA VAL A 284 -7.47 13.74 22.85
C VAL A 284 -7.34 14.27 24.27
N GLY A 285 -6.13 14.26 24.78
CA GLY A 285 -5.73 14.86 26.05
C GLY A 285 -4.54 15.76 25.78
N SER A 286 -4.44 16.86 26.51
CA SER A 286 -3.30 17.75 26.39
C SER A 286 -3.04 18.40 27.73
N ALA A 287 -1.77 18.60 28.06
CA ALA A 287 -1.37 19.39 29.22
C ALA A 287 -0.14 20.22 28.91
N GLY A 288 -0.19 21.50 29.23
CA GLY A 288 0.91 22.42 28.99
C GLY A 288 1.11 22.83 27.53
N ASN A 289 0.24 22.39 26.60
CA ASN A 289 0.22 22.86 25.23
C ASN A 289 -0.76 24.03 25.10
N SER A 290 -0.23 25.24 24.89
CA SER A 290 -1.00 26.48 24.78
C SER A 290 -1.81 26.62 23.49
N THR A 291 -1.46 25.86 22.46
CA THR A 291 -2.20 25.84 21.19
C THR A 291 -3.26 24.74 21.16
N GLY A 292 -3.29 23.85 22.17
CA GLY A 292 -4.19 22.70 22.25
C GLY A 292 -3.73 21.54 21.35
N ALA A 293 -4.44 20.42 21.40
CA ALA A 293 -4.11 19.19 20.67
C ALA A 293 -5.19 18.84 19.64
N ILE A 294 -4.78 18.30 18.49
CA ILE A 294 -5.69 17.91 17.40
C ILE A 294 -5.51 16.43 17.05
N LEU A 295 -6.61 15.68 17.10
CA LEU A 295 -6.71 14.33 16.54
C LEU A 295 -7.57 14.38 15.28
N SER A 296 -7.03 13.93 14.15
CA SER A 296 -7.75 13.80 12.88
C SER A 296 -8.02 12.32 12.61
N LEU A 297 -9.24 11.85 12.85
CA LEU A 297 -9.66 10.47 12.62
C LEU A 297 -9.98 10.28 11.13
N ASN A 298 -9.18 9.49 10.42
CA ASN A 298 -9.48 9.17 9.04
C ASN A 298 -10.27 7.85 8.93
N TYR A 299 -10.00 6.86 9.79
CA TYR A 299 -10.65 5.54 9.76
C TYR A 299 -11.09 5.07 11.15
N MET A 300 -12.25 4.43 11.24
CA MET A 300 -12.63 3.65 12.41
C MET A 300 -13.61 2.54 12.02
N ALA A 301 -13.22 1.29 12.24
CA ALA A 301 -14.09 0.15 12.03
C ALA A 301 -14.09 -0.78 13.24
N GLU A 302 -15.24 -1.40 13.43
CA GLU A 302 -15.45 -2.49 14.36
C GLU A 302 -15.76 -3.75 13.55
N SER A 303 -15.19 -4.87 13.96
CA SER A 303 -15.48 -6.18 13.41
C SER A 303 -15.70 -7.16 14.55
N SER A 304 -16.79 -7.92 14.48
CA SER A 304 -16.97 -9.14 15.24
C SER A 304 -16.48 -10.33 14.39
N PRO A 305 -15.87 -11.35 15.01
CA PRO A 305 -15.52 -12.59 14.32
C PRO A 305 -16.75 -13.33 13.77
#